data_AF-A0A967MSR5-F1
#
_entry.id   AF-A0A967MSR5-F1
#
_cell.length_a   1.000
_cell.length_b   1.000
_cell.length_c   1.000
_cell.angle_alpha   90.00
_cell.angle_beta   90.00
_cell.angle_gamma   90.00
#
_symmetry.space_group_name_H-M   'P 1'
#
loop_
_entity.id
_entity.type
_entity.pdbx_description
1 polymer ?
#
loop_
_entity_poly.entity_id
_entity_poly.type
_entity_poly.pdbx_seq_one_letter_code
_entity_poly.pdbx_strand_id
1 'polypeptide(L)'
;RIMAEDGTLGFAQIGMGVTPGWGGAERLYDLVGYAQAIDLLLSGRVIGGAEARRIGLANRLSPPGEALNTALAIAGRLASGPRLAVR
;
A
#
# COMPACT_ATOMS: atom_id res chain seq x y z
N ARG A 1 3.78 1.42 5.31
CA ARG A 1 3.16 0.31 4.55
C ARG A 1 4.26 -0.60 4.03
N ILE A 2 4.22 -1.88 4.39
CA ILE A 2 5.20 -2.90 3.99
C ILE A 2 4.42 -4.00 3.29
N MET A 3 4.95 -4.49 2.18
CA MET A 3 4.32 -5.51 1.33
C MET A 3 5.37 -6.56 0.98
N ALA A 4 4.98 -7.83 0.89
CA ALA A 4 5.88 -8.86 0.39
C ALA A 4 6.14 -8.66 -1.11
N GLU A 5 7.32 -9.05 -1.59
CA GLU A 5 7.71 -8.94 -3.01
C GLU A 5 6.74 -9.66 -3.95
N ASP A 6 6.22 -10.81 -3.51
CA ASP A 6 5.23 -11.64 -4.20
C ASP A 6 3.77 -11.28 -3.87
N GLY A 7 3.57 -10.29 -3.01
CA GLY A 7 2.24 -9.80 -2.67
C GLY A 7 1.56 -9.21 -3.90
N THR A 8 0.23 -9.26 -3.91
CA THR A 8 -0.60 -8.62 -4.95
C THR A 8 -1.69 -7.74 -4.35
N LEU A 9 -2.06 -6.68 -5.06
CA LEU A 9 -3.12 -5.73 -4.69
C LEU A 9 -3.95 -5.39 -5.93
N GLY A 10 -5.26 -5.22 -5.77
CA GLY A 10 -6.15 -4.81 -6.86
C GLY A 10 -7.48 -4.27 -6.33
N PHE A 11 -8.19 -3.56 -7.21
CA PHE A 11 -9.49 -2.94 -6.91
C PHE A 11 -10.59 -3.62 -7.74
N ALA A 12 -11.23 -4.63 -7.17
CA ALA A 12 -12.23 -5.44 -7.87
C ALA A 12 -13.60 -4.76 -8.03
N GLN A 13 -13.80 -3.56 -7.45
CA GLN A 13 -15.08 -2.87 -7.41
C GLN A 13 -15.65 -2.54 -8.80
N ILE A 14 -14.78 -2.24 -9.77
CA ILE A 14 -15.18 -1.96 -11.15
C ILE A 14 -15.91 -3.15 -11.80
N GLY A 15 -15.48 -4.38 -11.51
CA GLY A 15 -16.14 -5.60 -12.01
C GLY A 15 -17.53 -5.83 -11.41
N MET A 16 -17.83 -5.19 -10.29
CA MET A 16 -19.14 -5.25 -9.63
C MET A 16 -20.02 -4.02 -9.93
N GLY A 17 -19.53 -3.06 -10.73
CA GLY A 17 -20.25 -1.82 -11.02
C GLY A 17 -20.38 -0.88 -9.81
N VAL A 18 -19.47 -0.97 -8.84
CA VAL A 18 -19.48 -0.13 -7.63
C VAL A 18 -18.18 0.65 -7.48
N THR A 19 -18.23 1.73 -6.70
CA THR A 19 -17.05 2.52 -6.35
C THR A 19 -16.46 2.03 -5.02
N PRO A 20 -15.15 2.15 -4.77
CA PRO A 20 -14.58 1.86 -3.46
C PRO A 20 -15.24 2.68 -2.34
N GLY A 21 -15.83 1.99 -1.36
CA GLY A 21 -16.37 2.61 -0.15
C GLY A 21 -15.29 3.01 0.86
N TRP A 22 -15.72 3.56 2.01
CA TRP A 22 -14.89 3.86 3.19
C TRP A 22 -13.73 4.83 2.94
N GLY A 23 -13.80 5.64 1.89
CA GLY A 23 -12.73 6.58 1.49
C GLY A 23 -11.50 5.89 0.87
N GLY A 24 -11.68 4.71 0.28
CA GLY A 24 -10.59 3.99 -0.38
C GLY A 24 -10.00 4.75 -1.58
N ALA A 25 -10.87 5.34 -2.41
CA ALA A 25 -10.45 6.12 -3.57
C ALA A 25 -9.72 7.42 -3.16
N GLU A 26 -10.25 8.15 -2.19
CA GLU A 26 -9.66 9.38 -1.64
C GLU A 26 -8.23 9.14 -1.15
N ARG A 27 -8.03 8.14 -0.29
CA ARG A 27 -6.68 7.81 0.20
C ARG A 27 -5.77 7.30 -0.90
N LEU A 28 -6.30 6.59 -1.90
CA LEU A 28 -5.49 6.15 -3.04
C LEU A 28 -4.96 7.36 -3.83
N TYR A 29 -5.80 8.36 -4.08
CA TYR A 29 -5.39 9.60 -4.75
C TYR A 29 -4.23 10.30 -4.02
N ASP A 30 -4.31 10.41 -2.70
CA ASP A 30 -3.25 11.01 -1.88
C ASP A 30 -1.94 10.22 -1.91
N LEU A 31 -2.03 8.90 -2.07
CA LEU A 31 -0.87 8.00 -2.00
C LEU A 31 -0.12 7.86 -3.32
N VAL A 32 -0.83 7.76 -4.45
CA VAL A 32 -0.23 7.45 -5.75
C VAL A 32 -0.44 8.54 -6.80
N GLY A 33 -1.21 9.58 -6.47
CA GLY A 33 -1.60 10.65 -7.37
C GLY A 33 -2.82 10.30 -8.25
N TYR A 34 -3.47 11.34 -8.78
CA TYR A 34 -4.73 11.22 -9.50
C TYR A 34 -4.69 10.25 -10.68
N ALA A 35 -3.71 10.41 -11.57
CA ALA A 35 -3.62 9.60 -12.80
C ALA A 35 -3.42 8.10 -12.51
N GLN A 36 -2.53 7.75 -11.58
CA GLN A 36 -2.28 6.35 -11.20
C GLN A 36 -3.47 5.74 -10.47
N ALA A 37 -4.14 6.51 -9.61
CA ALA A 37 -5.32 6.03 -8.91
C ALA A 37 -6.48 5.74 -9.87
N ILE A 38 -6.76 6.64 -10.83
CA ILE A 38 -7.80 6.41 -11.84
C ILE A 38 -7.47 5.16 -12.68
N ASP A 39 -6.22 4.99 -13.11
CA ASP A 39 -5.80 3.78 -13.83
C ASP A 39 -6.12 2.51 -13.03
N LEU A 40 -5.69 2.44 -11.76
CA LEU A 40 -5.92 1.26 -10.91
C LEU A 40 -7.40 1.00 -10.63
N LEU A 41 -8.19 2.05 -10.41
CA LEU A 41 -9.62 1.94 -10.08
C LEU A 41 -10.46 1.53 -11.29
N LEU A 42 -10.18 2.10 -12.46
CA LEU A 42 -10.97 1.86 -13.67
C LEU A 42 -10.52 0.61 -14.43
N SER A 43 -9.23 0.27 -14.39
CA SER A 43 -8.74 -0.97 -15.01
C SER A 43 -9.04 -2.21 -14.14
N GLY A 44 -9.13 -2.03 -12.82
CA GLY A 44 -9.23 -3.14 -11.87
C GLY A 44 -8.01 -4.07 -11.88
N ARG A 45 -6.90 -3.66 -12.52
CA ARG A 45 -5.72 -4.52 -12.69
C ARG A 45 -5.07 -4.83 -11.34
N VAL A 46 -4.53 -6.05 -11.25
CA VAL A 46 -3.78 -6.49 -10.08
C VAL A 46 -2.31 -6.11 -10.26
N ILE A 47 -1.71 -5.52 -9.23
CA ILE A 47 -0.32 -5.09 -9.21
C ILE A 47 0.47 -5.89 -8.17
N GLY A 48 1.75 -6.15 -8.47
CA GLY A 48 2.67 -6.81 -7.57
C GLY A 48 3.43 -5.85 -6.65
N GLY A 49 4.21 -6.40 -5.72
CA GLY A 49 5.00 -5.63 -4.75
C GLY A 49 5.93 -4.58 -5.39
N ALA A 50 6.66 -4.95 -6.45
CA ALA A 50 7.59 -4.05 -7.14
C ALA A 50 6.90 -2.77 -7.66
N GLU A 51 5.76 -2.92 -8.32
CA GLU A 51 4.99 -1.77 -8.81
C GLU A 51 4.38 -0.98 -7.65
N ALA A 52 3.78 -1.66 -6.67
CA ALA A 52 3.21 -1.01 -5.49
C ALA A 52 4.26 -0.12 -4.78
N ARG A 53 5.52 -0.56 -4.72
CA ARG A 53 6.63 0.22 -4.16
C ARG A 53 7.02 1.40 -5.03
N ARG A 54 7.03 1.23 -6.35
CA ARG A 54 7.37 2.27 -7.34
C ARG A 54 6.38 3.42 -7.31
N ILE A 55 5.08 3.13 -7.20
CA ILE A 55 4.02 4.15 -7.22
C ILE A 55 3.72 4.78 -5.85
N GLY A 56 4.39 4.33 -4.77
CA GLY A 56 4.21 4.87 -3.42
C GLY A 56 3.09 4.21 -2.59
N LEU A 57 2.37 3.24 -3.17
CA LEU A 57 1.35 2.47 -2.46
C LEU A 57 1.96 1.61 -1.34
N ALA A 58 3.12 1.00 -1.59
CA ALA A 58 3.97 0.40 -0.56
C ALA A 58 5.20 1.29 -0.28
N ASN A 59 5.63 1.39 0.98
CA ASN A 59 6.83 2.16 1.35
C ASN A 59 8.09 1.30 1.36
N ARG A 60 7.96 -0.01 1.59
CA ARG A 60 9.07 -0.98 1.62
C ARG A 60 8.57 -2.33 1.16
N LEU A 61 9.50 -3.14 0.67
CA LEU A 61 9.26 -4.54 0.35
C LEU A 61 9.95 -5.44 1.37
N SER A 62 9.39 -6.62 1.57
CA SER A 62 9.99 -7.71 2.35
C SER A 62 10.04 -8.98 1.50
N PRO A 63 10.89 -9.96 1.87
CA PRO A 63 10.75 -11.30 1.33
C PRO A 63 9.34 -11.86 1.53
N PRO A 64 8.94 -12.87 0.72
CA PRO A 64 7.71 -13.63 0.93
C PRO A 64 7.58 -14.13 2.37
N GLY A 65 6.40 -13.94 2.97
CA GLY A 65 6.12 -14.35 4.37
C GLY A 65 6.71 -13.46 5.47
N GLU A 66 7.62 -12.55 5.15
CA GLU A 66 8.38 -11.76 6.15
C GLU A 66 7.82 -10.35 6.39
N ALA A 67 6.66 -10.01 5.82
CA ALA A 67 6.09 -8.66 5.89
C ALA A 67 5.81 -8.22 7.34
N LEU A 68 5.26 -9.11 8.17
CA LEU A 68 4.95 -8.82 9.57
C LEU A 68 6.24 -8.65 10.40
N ASN A 69 7.19 -9.56 10.26
CA ASN A 69 8.46 -9.48 10.97
C ASN A 69 9.23 -8.21 10.61
N THR A 70 9.27 -7.87 9.32
CA THR A 70 9.85 -6.61 8.82
C THR A 70 9.15 -5.40 9.43
N ALA A 71 7.80 -5.43 9.53
CA ALA A 71 7.02 -4.36 10.14
C ALA A 71 7.32 -4.21 11.64
N LEU A 72 7.35 -5.31 12.38
CA LEU A 72 7.64 -5.30 13.82
C LEU A 72 9.06 -4.83 14.11
N ALA A 73 10.05 -5.23 13.32
CA ALA A 73 11.42 -4.76 13.46
C ALA A 73 11.51 -3.23 13.28
N ILE A 74 10.82 -2.69 12.27
CA ILE A 74 10.77 -1.24 12.04
C ILE A 74 10.03 -0.53 13.18
N ALA A 75 8.89 -1.07 13.61
CA ALA A 75 8.09 -0.52 14.70
C ALA A 75 8.89 -0.48 16.01
N GLY A 76 9.61 -1.54 16.36
CA GLY A 76 10.47 -1.59 17.54
C GLY A 76 11.56 -0.51 17.50
N ARG A 77 12.17 -0.32 16.33
CA ARG A 77 13.20 0.71 16.12
C ARG A 77 12.66 2.14 16.20
N LEU A 78 11.41 2.36 15.81
CA LEU A 78 10.73 3.65 15.98
C LEU A 78 10.34 3.87 17.44
N ALA A 79 9.83 2.84 18.11
CA ALA A 79 9.43 2.88 19.51
C ALA A 79 10.62 3.14 20.46
N SER A 80 11.84 2.74 20.10
CA SER A 80 13.06 3.06 20.86
C SER A 80 13.56 4.49 20.67
N GLY A 81 12.96 5.28 19.78
CA GLY A 81 13.35 6.67 19.51
C GLY A 81 12.86 7.66 20.57
N PRO A 82 13.34 8.92 20.55
CA PRO A 82 12.86 9.97 21.44
C PRO A 82 11.35 10.19 21.27
N ARG A 83 10.57 9.94 22.32
CA ARG A 83 9.09 9.94 22.29
C ARG A 83 8.48 11.22 21.69
N LEU A 84 9.07 12.38 21.96
CA LEU A 84 8.57 13.67 21.46
C LEU A 84 8.74 13.84 19.94
N ALA A 85 9.72 13.16 19.33
CA ALA A 85 9.97 13.25 17.89
C ALA A 85 9.19 12.20 17.08
N VAL A 86 8.75 11.11 17.72
CA VAL A 86 8.06 9.99 17.07
C VAL A 86 6.53 10.14 17.11
N ARG A 87 6.01 10.97 18.01
CA ARG A 87 4.57 11.25 18.16
C ARG A 87 4.08 12.24 17.11
#